data_AF-A0A5N3ZZ48-F1
#
_entry.id   AF-A0A5N3ZZ48-F1
#
_cell.length_a   1.000
_cell.length_b   1.000
_cell.length_c   1.000
_cell.angle_alpha   90.00
_cell.angle_beta   90.00
_cell.angle_gamma   90.00
#
_symmetry.space_group_name_H-M   'P 1'
#
loop_
_entity.id
_entity.type
_entity.pdbx_description
1 polymer ?
#
loop_
_entity_poly.entity_id
_entity_poly.type
_entity_poly.pdbx_seq_one_letter_code
_entity_poly.pdbx_strand_id
1 'polypeptide(L)'
;MKNLLKPYSKQDLNPGKEMFNKRLSRARRTVECAFGILRAKWQILDKPILTDVKIADKIIKAICILHNVIIDMEGMEHNLQEFQIYNHVPNQRNIGGRFNDEAKAVRDGFQTYFMQNN
;
A
#
# COMPACT_ATOMS: atom_id res chain seq x y z
N MET A 1 -11.83 10.82 -5.44
CA MET A 1 -10.81 9.80 -5.72
C MET A 1 -11.44 8.70 -6.56
N LYS A 2 -11.17 8.69 -7.87
CA LYS A 2 -11.79 7.73 -8.81
C LYS A 2 -11.19 6.32 -8.72
N ASN A 3 -9.92 6.20 -8.30
CA ASN A 3 -9.15 4.95 -8.39
C ASN A 3 -8.84 4.30 -7.02
N LEU A 4 -9.44 4.78 -5.91
CA LEU A 4 -9.16 4.23 -4.59
C LEU A 4 -10.21 3.16 -4.21
N LEU A 5 -9.78 1.91 -4.07
CA LEU A 5 -10.62 0.82 -3.58
C LEU A 5 -10.78 0.90 -2.05
N LYS A 6 -12.02 0.71 -1.58
CA LYS A 6 -12.37 0.73 -0.16
C LYS A 6 -12.92 -0.63 0.28
N PRO A 7 -12.59 -1.10 1.50
CA PRO A 7 -13.20 -2.31 2.03
C PRO A 7 -14.73 -2.18 2.15
N TYR A 8 -15.42 -3.32 2.08
CA TYR A 8 -16.81 -3.44 2.49
C TYR A 8 -16.97 -3.12 3.98
N SER A 9 -18.12 -2.53 4.35
CA SER A 9 -18.49 -2.31 5.75
C SER A 9 -18.48 -3.63 6.52
N LYS A 10 -18.08 -3.58 7.80
CA LYS A 10 -18.08 -4.76 8.68
C LYS A 10 -19.49 -5.20 9.11
N GLN A 11 -20.51 -4.38 8.87
CA GLN A 11 -21.89 -4.66 9.30
C GLN A 11 -22.59 -5.73 8.45
N ASP A 12 -22.26 -5.86 7.16
CA ASP A 12 -22.91 -6.80 6.22
C ASP A 12 -21.88 -7.60 5.40
N LEU A 13 -20.97 -8.30 6.11
CA LEU A 13 -19.95 -9.14 5.50
C LEU A 13 -20.52 -10.50 5.11
N ASN A 14 -20.62 -10.74 3.81
CA ASN A 14 -20.79 -12.09 3.26
C ASN A 14 -19.39 -12.68 2.90
N PRO A 15 -19.29 -13.99 2.62
CA PRO A 15 -17.99 -14.63 2.34
C PRO A 15 -17.19 -13.95 1.22
N GLY A 16 -17.86 -13.50 0.15
CA GLY A 16 -17.21 -12.80 -0.95
C GLY A 16 -16.64 -11.45 -0.53
N LYS A 17 -17.41 -10.65 0.22
CA LYS A 17 -16.97 -9.37 0.76
C LYS A 17 -15.81 -9.53 1.74
N GLU A 18 -15.85 -10.57 2.57
CA GLU A 18 -14.75 -10.89 3.49
C GLU A 18 -13.48 -11.25 2.72
N MET A 19 -13.59 -12.10 1.71
CA MET A 19 -12.46 -12.46 0.86
C MET A 19 -11.86 -11.26 0.14
N PHE A 20 -12.71 -10.39 -0.42
CA PHE A 20 -12.27 -9.12 -1.00
C PHE A 20 -11.52 -8.27 0.03
N ASN A 21 -12.10 -8.05 1.22
CA ASN A 21 -11.48 -7.25 2.28
C ASN A 21 -10.12 -7.83 2.72
N LYS A 22 -10.00 -9.16 2.80
CA LYS A 22 -8.75 -9.86 3.12
C LYS A 22 -7.70 -9.64 2.02
N ARG A 23 -8.07 -9.79 0.74
CA ARG A 23 -7.17 -9.56 -0.40
C ARG A 23 -6.72 -8.09 -0.47
N LEU A 24 -7.65 -7.15 -0.31
CA LEU A 24 -7.35 -5.71 -0.27
C LEU A 24 -6.38 -5.38 0.88
N SER A 25 -6.64 -5.91 2.07
CA SER A 25 -5.77 -5.69 3.24
C SER A 25 -4.37 -6.27 3.03
N ARG A 26 -4.25 -7.44 2.39
CA ARG A 26 -2.95 -8.03 2.03
C ARG A 26 -2.19 -7.15 1.04
N ALA A 27 -2.85 -6.70 -0.03
CA ALA A 27 -2.25 -5.81 -1.02
C ALA A 27 -1.77 -4.48 -0.39
N ARG A 28 -2.62 -3.87 0.44
CA ARG A 28 -2.27 -2.64 1.17
C ARG A 28 -1.07 -2.86 2.09
N ARG A 29 -1.04 -3.98 2.82
CA ARG A 29 0.09 -4.32 3.70
C ARG A 29 1.40 -4.44 2.93
N THR A 30 1.41 -5.09 1.76
CA THR A 30 2.61 -5.19 0.92
C THR A 30 3.14 -3.82 0.53
N VAL A 31 2.25 -2.91 0.11
CA VAL A 31 2.60 -1.53 -0.27
C VAL A 31 3.12 -0.74 0.94
N GLU A 32 2.44 -0.83 2.09
CA GLU A 32 2.85 -0.18 3.34
C GLU A 32 4.22 -0.68 3.82
N CYS A 33 4.47 -1.98 3.71
CA CYS A 33 5.75 -2.57 4.04
C CYS A 33 6.88 -2.00 3.16
N ALA A 34 6.67 -1.95 1.85
CA ALA A 34 7.65 -1.38 0.93
C ALA A 34 7.94 0.10 1.22
N PHE A 35 6.92 0.91 1.49
CA PHE A 35 7.12 2.32 1.87
C PHE A 35 7.83 2.48 3.21
N GLY A 36 7.54 1.63 4.19
CA GLY A 36 8.24 1.67 5.49
C GLY A 36 9.71 1.30 5.35
N ILE A 37 10.05 0.31 4.52
CA ILE A 37 11.45 -0.05 4.23
C ILE A 37 12.15 1.13 3.56
N LEU A 38 11.54 1.70 2.52
CA LEU A 38 12.10 2.86 1.82
C LEU A 38 12.30 4.05 2.77
N ARG A 39 11.32 4.36 3.62
CA ARG A 39 11.44 5.46 4.58
C ARG A 39 12.55 5.21 5.60
N ALA A 40 12.65 4.00 6.14
CA ALA A 40 13.66 3.65 7.14
C ALA A 40 15.10 3.79 6.58
N LYS A 41 15.31 3.39 5.32
CA LYS A 41 16.62 3.45 4.66
C LYS A 41 16.99 4.84 4.13
N TRP A 42 16.01 5.59 3.63
CA TRP A 42 16.23 6.86 2.93
C TRP A 42 15.73 8.04 3.76
N GLN A 43 16.64 8.66 4.53
CA GLN A 43 16.34 9.79 5.43
C GLN A 43 15.61 10.97 4.77
N ILE A 44 15.80 11.18 3.45
CA ILE A 44 15.08 12.23 2.70
C ILE A 44 13.55 12.04 2.73
N LEU A 45 13.06 10.81 2.94
CA LEU A 45 11.64 10.48 3.04
C LEU A 45 11.06 10.67 4.45
N ASP A 46 11.90 10.94 5.46
CA ASP A 46 11.44 11.17 6.83
C ASP A 46 10.77 12.54 7.01
N LYS A 47 11.10 13.49 6.14
CA LYS A 47 10.60 14.87 6.17
C LYS A 47 9.90 15.20 4.83
N PRO A 48 8.99 16.19 4.82
CA PRO A 48 8.44 16.69 3.57
C PRO A 48 9.54 17.12 2.61
N ILE A 49 9.47 16.68 1.36
CA ILE A 49 10.43 17.07 0.32
C ILE A 49 10.09 18.50 -0.12
N LEU A 50 10.85 19.48 0.35
CA LEU A 50 10.65 20.91 0.07
C LEU A 50 11.20 21.29 -1.31
N THR A 51 10.62 20.73 -2.37
CA THR A 51 11.00 20.98 -3.77
C THR A 51 9.78 20.94 -4.68
N ASP A 52 9.96 21.34 -5.94
CA ASP A 52 8.91 21.26 -6.95
C ASP A 52 8.46 19.82 -7.19
N VAL A 53 7.16 19.62 -7.47
CA VAL A 53 6.57 18.29 -7.72
C VAL A 53 7.34 17.52 -8.82
N LYS A 54 7.81 18.22 -9.85
CA LYS A 54 8.60 17.62 -10.94
C LYS A 54 9.95 17.09 -10.48
N ILE A 55 10.57 17.74 -9.50
CA ILE A 55 11.85 17.31 -8.93
C ILE A 55 11.61 16.19 -7.92
N ALA A 56 10.57 16.32 -7.09
CA ALA A 56 10.16 15.26 -6.16
C ALA A 56 9.90 13.94 -6.90
N ASP A 57 9.20 13.97 -8.05
CA ASP A 57 8.98 12.78 -8.88
C ASP A 57 10.30 12.12 -9.34
N LYS A 58 11.30 12.92 -9.74
CA LYS A 58 12.63 12.42 -10.10
C LYS A 58 13.36 11.82 -8.90
N ILE A 59 13.27 12.46 -7.74
CA ILE A 59 13.87 11.96 -6.48
C ILE A 59 13.29 10.59 -6.13
N ILE A 60 11.96 10.44 -6.15
CA ILE A 60 11.30 9.16 -5.85
C ILE A 60 11.73 8.07 -6.83
N LYS A 61 11.77 8.36 -8.14
CA LYS A 61 12.24 7.41 -9.16
C LYS A 61 13.70 6.98 -8.93
N ALA A 62 14.58 7.93 -8.63
CA ALA A 62 15.98 7.64 -8.32
C ALA A 62 16.11 6.74 -7.08
N ILE A 63 15.36 7.03 -6.02
CA ILE A 63 15.31 6.20 -4.81
C ILE A 63 14.88 4.77 -5.13
N CYS A 64 13.83 4.56 -5.94
CA CYS A 64 13.38 3.22 -6.32
C CYS A 64 14.47 2.45 -7.07
N ILE A 65 15.14 3.09 -8.03
CA ILE A 65 16.23 2.46 -8.80
C ILE A 65 17.39 2.10 -7.87
N LEU A 66 17.86 3.05 -7.06
CA LEU A 66 18.96 2.81 -6.13
C LEU A 66 18.63 1.74 -5.09
N HIS A 67 17.39 1.71 -4.61
CA HIS A 67 16.96 0.69 -3.65
C HIS A 67 17.01 -0.72 -4.26
N ASN A 68 16.57 -0.88 -5.50
CA ASN A 68 16.67 -2.17 -6.21
C ASN A 68 18.13 -2.59 -6.41
N VAL A 69 19.01 -1.65 -6.81
CA VAL A 69 20.45 -1.92 -6.95
C VAL A 69 21.05 -2.38 -5.62
N ILE A 70 20.67 -1.75 -4.51
CA ILE A 70 21.16 -2.14 -3.19
C ILE A 70 20.64 -3.53 -2.79
N ILE A 71 19.38 -3.84 -3.07
CA ILE A 71 18.83 -5.21 -2.85
C ILE A 71 19.62 -6.24 -3.65
N ASP A 72 19.97 -5.95 -4.90
CA ASP A 72 20.74 -6.85 -5.76
C ASP A 72 22.17 -7.06 -5.23
N MET A 73 22.75 -6.05 -4.56
CA MET A 73 24.11 -6.10 -4.00
C MET A 73 24.18 -6.73 -2.60
N GLU A 74 23.24 -6.40 -1.70
CA GLU A 74 23.28 -6.72 -0.27
C GLU A 74 22.29 -7.82 0.14
N GLY A 75 21.34 -8.17 -0.74
CA GLY A 75 20.24 -9.09 -0.44
C GLY A 75 19.07 -8.43 0.31
N MET A 76 17.92 -9.11 0.31
CA MET A 76 16.68 -8.58 0.93
C MET A 76 16.67 -8.59 2.46
N GLU A 77 17.49 -9.44 3.10
CA GLU A 77 17.40 -9.68 4.55
C GLU A 77 17.78 -8.45 5.39
N HIS A 78 18.79 -7.69 4.97
CA HIS A 78 19.20 -6.45 5.65
C HIS A 78 18.10 -5.38 5.65
N ASN A 79 17.33 -5.27 4.56
CA ASN A 79 16.24 -4.30 4.41
C ASN A 79 15.02 -4.63 5.29
N LEU A 80 14.80 -5.92 5.58
CA LEU A 80 13.69 -6.38 6.44
C LEU A 80 13.96 -6.10 7.93
N GLN A 81 15.23 -6.12 8.35
CA GLN A 81 15.63 -5.81 9.72
C GLN A 81 15.38 -4.32 10.06
N GLU A 82 15.69 -3.43 9.12
CA GLU A 82 15.48 -1.99 9.25
C GLU A 82 13.98 -1.62 9.38
N PHE A 83 13.12 -2.37 8.68
CA PHE A 83 11.66 -2.23 8.76
C PHE A 83 11.07 -2.66 10.10
N GLN A 84 11.56 -3.76 10.71
CA GLN A 84 11.01 -4.27 11.97
C GLN A 84 11.20 -3.27 13.13
N ILE A 85 12.28 -2.47 13.11
CA ILE A 85 12.56 -1.42 14.10
C ILE A 85 11.56 -0.25 13.98
N TYR A 86 11.09 0.05 12.77
CA TYR A 86 10.27 1.23 12.48
C TYR A 86 8.76 1.02 12.68
N ASN A 87 8.25 -0.22 12.67
CA ASN A 87 6.80 -0.50 12.50
C ASN A 87 6.01 -0.85 13.77
N HIS A 88 6.22 -0.14 14.88
CA HIS A 88 5.24 -0.12 15.98
C HIS A 88 4.07 0.84 15.68
N VAL A 89 3.47 0.77 14.48
CA VAL A 89 2.37 1.66 14.08
C VAL A 89 1.05 0.89 14.03
N PRO A 90 0.00 1.33 14.76
CA PRO A 90 -1.28 0.65 14.75
C PRO A 90 -2.02 0.85 13.43
N ASN A 91 -2.77 -0.18 13.05
CA ASN A 91 -3.56 -0.27 11.81
C ASN A 91 -4.49 0.96 11.64
N GLN A 92 -4.29 1.76 10.60
CA GLN A 92 -5.04 3.00 10.40
C GLN A 92 -6.51 2.80 9.98
N ARG A 93 -7.30 3.80 10.38
CA ARG A 93 -8.76 3.84 10.51
C ARG A 93 -9.50 3.79 9.16
N ASN A 94 -10.73 3.26 9.21
CA ASN A 94 -11.71 3.34 8.12
C ASN A 94 -11.92 4.80 7.68
N ILE A 95 -11.49 5.16 6.48
CA ILE A 95 -11.76 6.48 5.90
C ILE A 95 -13.25 6.53 5.52
N GLY A 96 -14.03 7.29 6.29
CA GLY A 96 -15.44 7.59 6.03
C GLY A 96 -15.61 8.50 4.81
N GLY A 97 -16.63 8.23 3.99
CA GLY A 97 -16.93 8.98 2.77
C GLY A 97 -17.94 8.24 1.89
N ARG A 98 -18.83 8.99 1.21
CA ARG A 98 -19.81 8.46 0.24
C ARG A 98 -19.11 7.91 -1.01
N PHE A 99 -19.66 6.83 -1.56
CA PHE A 99 -19.14 6.15 -2.75
C PHE A 99 -19.42 6.96 -4.03
N ASN A 100 -18.56 6.77 -5.03
CA ASN A 100 -18.93 6.95 -6.43
C ASN A 100 -19.36 5.57 -6.98
N ASP A 101 -20.42 5.51 -7.77
CA ASP A 101 -21.02 4.25 -8.24
C ASP A 101 -20.03 3.41 -9.07
N GLU A 102 -19.14 4.06 -9.82
CA GLU A 102 -18.08 3.41 -10.59
C GLU A 102 -17.11 2.62 -9.71
N ALA A 103 -16.70 3.18 -8.56
CA ALA A 103 -15.78 2.51 -7.63
C ALA A 103 -16.43 1.30 -6.94
N LYS A 104 -17.76 1.35 -6.74
CA LYS A 104 -18.53 0.22 -6.23
C LYS A 104 -18.55 -0.92 -7.26
N ALA A 105 -18.82 -0.61 -8.53
CA ALA A 105 -18.84 -1.61 -9.60
C ALA A 105 -17.48 -2.33 -9.73
N VAL A 106 -16.36 -1.61 -9.69
CA VAL A 106 -15.02 -2.20 -9.74
C VAL A 106 -14.78 -3.14 -8.55
N ARG A 107 -15.13 -2.71 -7.34
CA ARG A 107 -14.99 -3.52 -6.12
C ARG A 107 -15.83 -4.80 -6.18
N ASP A 108 -17.07 -4.68 -6.62
CA ASP A 108 -18.02 -5.78 -6.73
C ASP A 108 -17.56 -6.77 -7.85
N GLY A 109 -16.96 -6.26 -8.93
CA GLY A 109 -16.28 -7.06 -9.95
C GLY A 109 -15.11 -7.88 -9.39
N PHE A 110 -14.20 -7.25 -8.63
CA PHE A 110 -13.12 -7.97 -7.96
C PHE A 110 -13.62 -9.02 -6.97
N GLN A 111 -14.68 -8.72 -6.22
CA GLN A 111 -15.30 -9.68 -5.30
C GLN A 111 -15.75 -10.95 -6.05
N THR A 112 -16.45 -10.78 -7.18
CA THR A 112 -16.91 -11.89 -8.03
C THR A 112 -15.74 -12.68 -8.60
N TYR A 113 -14.75 -11.98 -9.16
CA TYR A 113 -13.55 -12.61 -9.71
C TYR A 113 -12.82 -13.46 -8.66
N PHE A 114 -12.61 -12.92 -7.47
CA PHE A 114 -11.95 -13.67 -6.40
C PHE A 114 -12.76 -14.92 -6.02
N MET A 115 -14.09 -14.79 -5.88
CA MET A 115 -14.96 -15.93 -5.55
C MET A 115 -14.90 -17.06 -6.57
N GLN A 116 -14.65 -16.75 -7.85
CA GLN A 116 -14.56 -17.72 -8.94
C GLN A 116 -13.17 -18.37 -9.07
N ASN A 117 -12.12 -17.75 -8.53
CA ASN A 117 -10.71 -18.12 -8.75
C ASN A 117 -9.98 -18.41 -7.43
N ASN A 118 -10.61 -19.14 -6.51
CA ASN A 118 -10.06 -19.42 -5.20
C ASN A 118 -9.68 -20.88 -5.00
#